data_AF-A0A8S9PEE4-F1
#
_entry.id   AF-A0A8S9PEE4-F1
#
_cell.length_a   1.000
_cell.length_b   1.000
_cell.length_c   1.000
_cell.angle_alpha   90.00
_cell.angle_beta   90.00
_cell.angle_gamma   90.00
#
_symmetry.space_group_name_H-M   'P 1'
#
loop_
_entity.id
_entity.type
_entity.pdbx_description
1 polymer ?
#
loop_
_entity_poly.entity_id
_entity_poly.type
_entity_poly.pdbx_seq_one_letter_code
_entity_poly.pdbx_strand_id
1 'polypeptide(L)'
;MLFGEQPATPRDVSKLVAELKREHTSWNHVEGTHWHIRFSHLLNYGAGYYSYIYAKCFASTIWQSVCEEDPLSLSTGTLLREKFFKHGGAKDPGELLKDLAGKEIISVHGEGIVPATTCLLNELKL
;
A
#
# COMPACT_ATOMS: atom_id res chain seq x y z
N MET A 1 -1.06 31.07 -21.61
CA MET A 1 -1.88 31.10 -20.38
C MET A 1 -2.28 29.69 -20.06
N LEU A 2 -2.01 29.24 -18.83
CA LEU A 2 -1.96 27.84 -18.42
C LEU A 2 -3.33 27.22 -18.08
N PHE A 3 -4.41 27.65 -18.74
CA PHE A 3 -5.75 27.10 -18.50
C PHE A 3 -6.52 27.09 -19.83
N GLY A 4 -6.52 25.95 -20.51
CA GLY A 4 -7.48 25.67 -21.59
C GLY A 4 -8.88 25.42 -21.02
N GLU A 5 -9.88 25.39 -21.90
CA GLU A 5 -11.27 25.08 -21.54
C GLU A 5 -11.34 23.80 -20.70
N GLN A 6 -12.00 23.88 -19.54
CA GLN A 6 -12.29 22.73 -18.70
C GLN A 6 -13.50 22.00 -19.28
N PRO A 7 -13.34 20.78 -19.84
CA PRO A 7 -14.43 20.09 -20.54
C PRO A 7 -15.47 19.45 -19.61
N ALA A 8 -15.31 19.58 -18.28
CA ALA A 8 -16.13 18.89 -17.30
C ALA A 8 -17.08 19.86 -16.58
N THR A 9 -18.33 19.43 -16.39
CA THR A 9 -19.24 20.08 -15.46
C THR A 9 -18.61 20.11 -14.06
N PRO A 10 -18.67 21.24 -13.34
CA PRO A 10 -18.16 21.31 -11.97
C PRO A 10 -18.85 20.24 -11.12
N ARG A 11 -18.09 19.21 -10.72
CA ARG A 11 -18.57 18.23 -9.74
C ARG A 11 -18.31 18.78 -8.35
N ASP A 12 -19.32 18.72 -7.50
CA ASP A 12 -19.15 18.99 -6.07
C ASP A 12 -18.33 17.83 -5.45
N VAL A 13 -17.02 18.07 -5.29
CA VAL A 13 -16.08 17.10 -4.72
C VAL A 13 -16.37 16.85 -3.23
N SER A 14 -16.92 17.84 -2.52
CA SER A 14 -17.32 17.68 -1.11
C SER A 14 -18.47 16.68 -1.01
N LYS A 15 -19.48 16.81 -1.88
CA LYS A 15 -20.59 15.86 -1.96
C LYS A 15 -20.12 14.44 -2.32
N LEU A 16 -19.25 14.30 -3.32
CA LEU A 16 -18.69 13.00 -3.70
C LEU A 16 -17.93 12.35 -2.54
N VAL A 17 -17.09 13.10 -1.84
CA VAL A 17 -16.35 12.59 -0.67
C VAL A 17 -17.31 12.21 0.46
N ALA A 18 -18.39 12.96 0.66
CA ALA A 18 -19.42 12.62 1.64
C ALA A 18 -20.14 11.32 1.29
N GLU A 19 -20.45 11.09 0.02
CA GLU A 19 -21.06 9.85 -0.48
C GLU A 19 -20.12 8.65 -0.28
N LEU A 20 -18.86 8.76 -0.72
CA LEU A 20 -17.88 7.68 -0.57
C LEU A 20 -17.58 7.33 0.89
N LYS A 21 -17.51 8.35 1.78
CA LYS A 21 -17.32 8.10 3.22
C LYS A 21 -18.46 7.29 3.81
N ARG A 22 -19.70 7.57 3.42
CA ARG A 22 -20.89 6.84 3.87
C ARG A 22 -20.93 5.41 3.35
N GLU A 23 -20.47 5.19 2.12
CA GLU A 23 -20.47 3.87 1.49
C GLU A 23 -19.37 2.94 2.02
N HIS A 24 -18.16 3.47 2.22
CA HIS A 24 -16.97 2.65 2.47
C HIS A 24 -16.41 2.76 3.90
N THR A 25 -17.01 3.58 4.77
CA THR A 25 -16.55 3.73 6.16
C THR A 25 -17.74 3.76 7.13
N SER A 26 -17.46 3.54 8.41
CA SER A 26 -18.48 3.66 9.47
C SER A 26 -18.73 5.10 9.92
N TRP A 27 -18.08 6.10 9.30
CA TRP A 27 -18.11 7.49 9.72
C TRP A 27 -18.87 8.38 8.75
N ASN A 28 -19.79 9.19 9.26
CA ASN A 28 -20.53 10.16 8.45
C ASN A 28 -19.69 11.41 8.14
N HIS A 29 -19.96 12.02 6.99
CA HIS A 29 -19.46 13.35 6.67
C HIS A 29 -20.09 14.41 7.60
N VAL A 30 -19.29 15.36 8.06
CA VAL A 30 -19.77 16.50 8.85
C VAL A 30 -19.95 17.69 7.91
N GLU A 31 -21.16 18.23 7.84
CA GLU A 31 -21.51 19.31 6.92
C GLU A 31 -20.62 20.56 7.12
N GLY A 32 -20.32 21.26 6.02
CA GLY A 32 -19.41 22.40 6.03
C GLY A 32 -17.92 22.05 6.17
N THR A 33 -17.56 20.76 6.30
CA THR A 33 -16.16 20.33 6.37
C THR A 33 -15.62 19.87 5.01
N HIS A 34 -14.33 20.10 4.79
CA HIS A 34 -13.67 19.80 3.53
C HIS A 34 -12.46 18.87 3.78
N TRP A 35 -12.69 17.67 4.31
CA TRP A 35 -11.60 16.78 4.75
C TRP A 35 -10.55 16.50 3.66
N HIS A 36 -10.98 16.33 2.40
CA HIS A 36 -10.10 16.00 1.29
C HIS A 36 -9.04 17.07 1.00
N ILE A 37 -9.30 18.35 1.29
CA ILE A 37 -8.30 19.42 1.10
C ILE A 37 -7.17 19.35 2.13
N ARG A 38 -7.41 18.70 3.27
CA ARG A 38 -6.40 18.46 4.30
C ARG A 38 -5.64 17.17 4.06
N PHE A 39 -6.07 16.37 3.09
CA PHE A 39 -5.44 15.10 2.80
C PHE A 39 -4.32 15.28 1.77
N SER A 40 -3.18 15.77 2.24
CA SER A 40 -2.02 16.12 1.40
C SER A 40 -1.48 14.96 0.56
N HIS A 41 -1.69 13.71 0.97
CA HIS A 41 -1.28 12.53 0.20
C HIS A 41 -1.97 12.46 -1.16
N LEU A 42 -3.14 13.07 -1.36
CA LEU A 42 -3.78 13.11 -2.67
C LEU A 42 -2.98 13.88 -3.72
N LEU A 43 -2.10 14.80 -3.30
CA LEU A 43 -1.30 15.62 -4.21
C LEU A 43 -0.08 14.85 -4.75
N ASN A 44 0.63 14.13 -3.89
CA ASN A 44 1.87 13.44 -4.25
C ASN A 44 1.68 11.94 -4.49
N TYR A 45 0.60 11.35 -3.96
CA TYR A 45 0.25 9.93 -4.03
C TYR A 45 -1.18 9.76 -4.57
N GLY A 46 -1.56 10.57 -5.57
CA GLY A 46 -2.85 10.45 -6.25
C GLY A 46 -3.07 9.00 -6.71
N ALA A 47 -4.20 8.41 -6.32
CA ALA A 47 -4.54 6.99 -6.53
C ALA A 47 -3.53 5.96 -5.94
N GLY A 48 -2.55 6.39 -5.14
CA GLY A 48 -1.50 5.54 -4.58
C GLY A 48 -1.62 5.28 -3.08
N TYR A 49 -2.55 5.90 -2.36
CA TYR A 49 -2.59 5.79 -0.88
C TYR A 49 -2.82 4.37 -0.35
N TYR A 50 -3.40 3.47 -1.16
CA TYR A 50 -3.51 2.05 -0.82
C TYR A 50 -2.14 1.35 -0.69
N SER A 51 -1.06 1.96 -1.19
CA SER A 51 0.30 1.41 -1.13
C SER A 51 0.75 1.10 0.29
N TYR A 52 0.24 1.81 1.30
CA TYR A 52 0.58 1.56 2.70
C TYR A 52 0.10 0.19 3.18
N ILE A 53 -1.18 -0.13 3.00
CA ILE A 53 -1.71 -1.43 3.41
C ILE A 53 -1.18 -2.54 2.51
N TYR A 54 -0.98 -2.25 1.23
CA TYR A 54 -0.37 -3.17 0.26
C TYR A 54 1.07 -3.55 0.66
N ALA A 55 1.91 -2.56 0.99
CA ALA A 55 3.27 -2.80 1.49
C ALA A 55 3.25 -3.51 2.86
N LYS A 56 2.26 -3.22 3.70
CA LYS A 56 2.09 -3.88 5.00
C LYS A 56 1.87 -5.38 4.85
N CYS A 57 1.12 -5.85 3.85
CA CYS A 57 0.98 -7.29 3.59
C CYS A 57 2.34 -7.98 3.41
N PHE A 58 3.21 -7.40 2.57
CA PHE A 58 4.56 -7.93 2.38
C PHE A 58 5.41 -7.86 3.64
N ALA A 59 5.35 -6.75 4.37
CA ALA A 59 6.10 -6.59 5.60
C ALA A 59 5.71 -7.64 6.65
N SER A 60 4.41 -7.93 6.82
CA SER A 60 3.93 -8.96 7.75
C SER A 60 4.38 -10.36 7.32
N THR A 61 4.37 -10.67 6.01
CA THR A 61 4.88 -11.97 5.51
C THR A 61 6.40 -12.10 5.68
N ILE A 62 7.18 -11.05 5.36
CA ILE A 62 8.63 -11.03 5.56
C ILE A 62 8.95 -11.18 7.05
N TRP A 63 8.23 -10.47 7.92
CA TRP A 63 8.42 -10.57 9.36
C TRP A 63 8.27 -12.02 9.83
N GLN A 64 7.14 -12.65 9.51
CA GLN A 64 6.86 -14.02 9.96
C GLN A 64 7.82 -15.05 9.36
N SER A 65 8.18 -14.92 8.08
CA SER A 65 8.99 -15.93 7.38
C SER A 65 10.50 -15.76 7.54
N VAL A 66 10.98 -14.55 7.82
CA VAL A 66 12.42 -14.23 7.83
C VAL A 66 12.90 -13.69 9.17
N CYS A 67 12.08 -12.92 9.88
CA CYS A 67 12.54 -12.18 11.05
C CYS A 67 12.12 -12.79 12.39
N GLU A 68 10.95 -13.43 12.48
CA GLU A 68 10.28 -13.78 13.74
C GLU A 68 11.13 -14.66 14.67
N GLU A 69 11.89 -15.61 14.11
CA GLU A 69 12.69 -16.56 14.90
C GLU A 69 13.85 -15.88 15.65
N ASP A 70 14.63 -15.05 14.95
CA ASP A 70 15.74 -14.28 15.54
C ASP A 70 15.93 -12.93 14.80
N PRO A 71 15.16 -11.89 15.17
CA PRO A 71 15.06 -10.64 14.40
C PRO A 71 16.31 -9.77 14.48
N LEU A 72 17.18 -10.00 15.47
CA LEU A 72 18.41 -9.22 15.69
C LEU A 72 19.66 -9.98 15.28
N SER A 73 19.51 -11.16 14.67
CA SER A 73 20.64 -11.96 14.20
C SER A 73 21.38 -11.29 13.04
N LEU A 74 22.71 -11.44 13.03
CA LEU A 74 23.55 -10.99 11.92
C LEU A 74 23.14 -11.67 10.61
N SER A 75 22.74 -12.95 10.66
CA SER A 75 22.28 -13.71 9.50
C SER A 75 21.01 -13.14 8.90
N THR A 76 20.00 -12.81 9.71
CA THR A 76 18.74 -12.19 9.28
C THR A 76 19.00 -10.83 8.63
N GLY A 77 19.80 -9.97 9.29
CA GLY A 77 20.18 -8.68 8.74
C GLY A 77 20.95 -8.77 7.42
N THR A 78 21.88 -9.72 7.33
CA THR A 78 22.65 -9.98 6.09
C THR A 78 21.75 -10.45 4.97
N LEU A 79 20.82 -11.38 5.26
CA LEU A 79 19.86 -11.88 4.29
C LEU A 79 18.97 -10.75 3.72
N LEU A 80 18.39 -9.91 4.58
CA LEU A 80 17.58 -8.76 4.17
C LEU A 80 18.37 -7.76 3.31
N ARG A 81 19.59 -7.43 3.73
CA ARG A 81 20.46 -6.53 2.97
C ARG A 81 20.77 -7.09 1.59
N GLU A 82 21.21 -8.34 1.54
CA GLU A 82 21.75 -8.95 0.33
C GLU A 82 20.67 -9.37 -0.67
N LYS A 83 19.48 -9.71 -0.22
CA LYS A 83 18.39 -10.14 -1.12
C LYS A 83 17.38 -9.07 -1.46
N PHE A 84 17.21 -8.08 -0.59
CA PHE A 84 16.12 -7.11 -0.71
C PHE A 84 16.64 -5.67 -0.82
N PHE A 85 17.31 -5.15 0.21
CA PHE A 85 17.59 -3.72 0.28
C PHE A 85 18.67 -3.22 -0.69
N LYS A 86 19.73 -4.00 -0.95
CA LYS A 86 20.88 -3.51 -1.75
C LYS A 86 20.51 -3.16 -3.20
N HIS A 87 19.40 -3.68 -3.70
CA HIS A 87 19.02 -3.57 -5.10
C HIS A 87 18.29 -2.26 -5.42
N GLY A 88 17.66 -1.61 -4.44
CA GLY A 88 16.77 -0.47 -4.69
C GLY A 88 15.73 -0.79 -5.77
N GLY A 89 15.53 0.12 -6.71
CA GLY A 89 14.63 -0.07 -7.86
C GLY A 89 15.25 -0.79 -9.07
N ALA A 90 16.47 -1.32 -8.97
CA ALA A 90 17.20 -1.89 -10.11
C ALA A 90 16.87 -3.37 -10.41
N LYS A 91 16.07 -4.03 -9.55
CA LYS A 91 15.63 -5.43 -9.73
C LYS A 91 14.12 -5.50 -9.65
N ASP A 92 13.53 -6.43 -10.41
CA ASP A 92 12.08 -6.65 -10.40
C ASP A 92 11.57 -6.90 -8.97
N PRO A 93 10.51 -6.18 -8.52
CA PRO A 93 10.01 -6.31 -7.16
C PRO A 93 9.44 -7.69 -6.85
N GLY A 94 8.82 -8.37 -7.83
CA GLY A 94 8.30 -9.71 -7.66
C GLY A 94 9.43 -10.72 -7.44
N GLU A 95 10.51 -10.63 -8.22
CA GLU A 95 11.71 -11.45 -8.03
C GLU A 95 12.40 -11.18 -6.69
N LEU A 96 12.48 -9.92 -6.25
CA LEU A 96 13.02 -9.56 -4.93
C LEU A 96 12.23 -10.22 -3.79
N LEU A 97 10.91 -10.14 -3.84
CA LEU A 97 10.03 -10.69 -2.81
C LEU A 97 10.12 -12.22 -2.77
N LYS A 98 10.10 -12.88 -3.93
CA LYS A 98 10.20 -14.35 -4.02
C LYS A 98 11.56 -14.88 -3.56
N ASP A 99 12.64 -14.17 -3.87
CA ASP A 99 14.00 -14.55 -3.45
C ASP A 99 14.20 -14.42 -1.94
N LEU A 100 13.57 -13.40 -1.31
CA LEU A 100 13.65 -13.18 0.13
C LEU A 100 12.75 -14.14 0.94
N ALA A 101 11.46 -14.21 0.61
CA ALA A 101 10.42 -14.79 1.47
C ALA A 101 9.66 -15.98 0.84
N GLY A 102 10.11 -16.45 -0.33
CA GLY A 102 9.53 -17.60 -1.03
C GLY A 102 8.41 -17.22 -2.00
N LYS A 103 7.98 -18.20 -2.83
CA LYS A 103 7.05 -17.96 -3.94
C LYS A 103 5.64 -17.55 -3.50
N GLU A 104 5.21 -18.01 -2.33
CA GLU A 104 3.86 -17.79 -1.80
C GLU A 104 3.61 -16.34 -1.33
N ILE A 105 4.64 -15.49 -1.23
CA ILE A 105 4.47 -14.08 -0.83
C ILE A 105 3.65 -13.27 -1.84
N ILE A 106 3.64 -13.69 -3.11
CA ILE A 106 2.89 -13.05 -4.18
C ILE A 106 2.11 -14.06 -5.01
N SER A 107 0.96 -13.63 -5.50
CA SER A 107 0.30 -14.21 -6.67
C SER A 107 0.22 -13.16 -7.78
N VAL A 108 0.03 -13.59 -9.02
CA VAL A 108 -0.05 -12.71 -10.19
C VAL A 108 -1.46 -12.75 -10.74
N HIS A 109 -2.07 -11.58 -10.93
CA HIS A 109 -3.39 -11.45 -11.54
C HIS A 109 -3.33 -10.40 -12.67
N GLY A 110 -3.35 -10.86 -13.92
CA GLY A 110 -3.03 -10.02 -15.07
C GLY A 110 -1.58 -9.56 -15.01
N GLU A 111 -1.35 -8.25 -15.10
CA GLU A 111 -0.02 -7.62 -14.95
C GLU A 111 0.27 -7.21 -13.49
N GLY A 112 -0.69 -7.40 -12.57
CA GLY A 112 -0.59 -6.95 -11.18
C GLY A 112 -0.04 -8.02 -10.24
N ILE A 113 0.75 -7.58 -9.26
CA ILE A 113 1.18 -8.38 -8.11
C ILE A 113 0.13 -8.28 -7.00
N VAL A 114 -0.34 -9.41 -6.50
CA VAL A 114 -1.26 -9.50 -5.36
C VAL A 114 -0.52 -10.12 -4.16
N PRO A 115 -0.38 -9.41 -3.03
CA PRO A 115 0.31 -9.93 -1.86
C PRO A 115 -0.51 -11.02 -1.16
N ALA A 116 0.17 -12.00 -0.57
CA ALA A 116 -0.46 -12.85 0.43
C ALA A 116 -0.91 -12.01 1.64
N THR A 117 -2.13 -12.24 2.12
CA THR A 117 -2.72 -11.46 3.22
C THR A 117 -2.74 -12.20 4.55
N THR A 118 -2.52 -13.51 4.56
CA THR A 118 -2.67 -14.37 5.75
C THR A 118 -1.89 -13.85 6.96
N CYS A 119 -0.62 -13.50 6.77
CA CYS A 119 0.24 -13.01 7.86
C CYS A 119 -0.30 -11.69 8.45
N LEU A 120 -0.75 -10.77 7.59
CA LEU A 120 -1.32 -9.50 8.01
C LEU A 120 -2.67 -9.69 8.72
N LEU A 121 -3.54 -10.57 8.22
CA LEU A 121 -4.83 -10.85 8.86
C LEU A 121 -4.64 -11.42 10.26
N ASN A 122 -3.69 -12.35 10.43
CA ASN A 122 -3.31 -12.89 11.73
C ASN A 122 -2.80 -11.79 12.69
N GLU A 123 -1.95 -10.87 12.20
CA GLU A 123 -1.45 -9.73 13.00
C GLU A 123 -2.60 -8.81 13.45
N LEU A 124 -3.58 -8.56 12.57
CA LEU A 124 -4.73 -7.72 12.84
C LEU A 124 -5.84 -8.43 13.64
N LYS A 125 -5.71 -9.75 13.85
CA LYS A 125 -6.70 -10.61 14.53
C LYS A 125 -8.08 -10.56 13.83
N LEU A 126 -8.07 -10.60 12.50
CA LEU A 126 -9.25 -10.59 11.63
C LEU A 126 -9.49 -11.96 10.98
#